data_AF-D4Z2P1-F1
#
_entry.id   AF-D4Z2P1-F1
#
_cell.length_a   1.000
_cell.length_b   1.000
_cell.length_c   1.000
_cell.angle_alpha   90.00
_cell.angle_beta   90.00
_cell.angle_gamma   90.00
#
_symmetry.space_group_name_H-M   'P 1'
#
loop_
_entity.id
_entity.type
_entity.pdbx_description
1 polymer ?
#
loop_
_entity_poly.entity_id
_entity_poly.type
_entity_poly.pdbx_seq_one_letter_code
_entity_poly.pdbx_strand_id
1 'polypeptide(L)'
;MMRHGHLEHRFVQHIPDRLEPGVLYISMEYGTAAHSCCCGCGEEVVTPFTPTDWKMTFDGETVSLNPSIGNWTLACRSHYVIKRGRVIEAGPWTDEQVEAERHRDRAAKARFYGVTEPHAPVATSLEAKRSKAPEGVVGRIVRWLTGARR
;
A
#
# COMPACT_ATOMS: atom_id res chain seq x y z
N MET A 1 -17.01 13.03 -0.63
CA MET A 1 -17.79 11.86 -0.18
C MET A 1 -17.01 10.60 -0.42
N MET A 2 -16.66 9.90 0.65
CA MET A 2 -15.97 8.60 0.59
C MET A 2 -16.90 7.51 0.05
N ARG A 3 -16.42 6.71 -0.92
CA ARG A 3 -17.19 5.61 -1.51
C ARG A 3 -17.31 4.42 -0.55
N HIS A 4 -16.26 4.16 0.20
CA HIS A 4 -16.23 3.10 1.21
C HIS A 4 -16.31 3.75 2.60
N GLY A 5 -17.51 3.77 3.18
CA GLY A 5 -17.77 4.38 4.49
C GLY A 5 -17.44 3.48 5.69
N HIS A 6 -17.14 2.21 5.45
CA HIS A 6 -16.79 1.22 6.46
C HIS A 6 -15.79 0.22 5.87
N LEU A 7 -14.86 -0.24 6.70
CA LEU A 7 -13.89 -1.28 6.37
C LEU A 7 -14.07 -2.49 7.29
N GLU A 8 -14.14 -3.67 6.70
CA GLU A 8 -13.95 -4.93 7.43
C GLU A 8 -12.45 -5.14 7.64
N HIS A 9 -12.01 -5.42 8.86
CA HIS A 9 -10.61 -5.70 9.11
C HIS A 9 -10.33 -7.21 8.95
N ARG A 10 -9.20 -7.55 8.35
CA ARG A 10 -8.73 -8.93 8.23
C ARG A 10 -7.28 -9.02 8.67
N PHE A 11 -7.05 -9.76 9.75
CA PHE A 11 -5.69 -10.11 10.15
C PHE A 11 -5.15 -11.17 9.20
N VAL A 12 -4.03 -10.86 8.56
CA VAL A 12 -3.37 -11.73 7.59
C VAL A 12 -1.89 -11.78 7.92
N GLN A 13 -1.24 -12.88 7.56
CA GLN A 13 0.21 -12.92 7.67
C GLN A 13 0.85 -12.00 6.61
N HIS A 14 0.42 -12.17 5.35
CA HIS A 14 0.90 -11.42 4.20
C HIS A 14 -0.25 -10.63 3.58
N ILE A 15 0.00 -9.36 3.24
CA ILE A 15 -0.95 -8.53 2.50
C ILE A 15 -1.10 -9.12 1.09
N PRO A 16 -2.33 -9.33 0.58
CA PRO A 16 -2.53 -9.89 -0.75
C PRO A 16 -2.11 -8.91 -1.85
N ASP A 17 -1.66 -9.43 -2.99
CA ASP A 17 -1.25 -8.62 -4.16
C ASP A 17 -2.38 -7.72 -4.70
N ARG A 18 -3.64 -8.09 -4.43
CA ARG A 18 -4.82 -7.33 -4.83
C ARG A 18 -5.71 -7.06 -3.62
N LEU A 19 -5.88 -5.77 -3.31
CA LEU A 19 -6.71 -5.32 -2.20
C LEU A 19 -8.18 -5.25 -2.61
N GLU A 20 -9.04 -5.93 -1.85
CA GLU A 20 -10.49 -5.80 -2.00
C GLU A 20 -10.97 -4.43 -1.49
N PRO A 21 -11.83 -3.72 -2.25
CA PRO A 21 -12.44 -2.49 -1.76
C PRO A 21 -13.30 -2.75 -0.51
N GLY A 22 -13.14 -1.94 0.53
CA GLY A 22 -13.88 -2.11 1.77
C GLY A 22 -13.23 -3.06 2.79
N VAL A 23 -12.01 -3.54 2.53
CA VAL A 23 -11.26 -4.40 3.46
C VAL A 23 -9.97 -3.70 3.92
N LEU A 24 -9.72 -3.72 5.22
CA LEU A 24 -8.46 -3.31 5.85
C LEU A 24 -7.66 -4.56 6.21
N TYR A 25 -6.65 -4.88 5.40
CA TYR A 25 -5.75 -5.99 5.68
C TYR A 25 -4.69 -5.54 6.68
N ILE A 26 -4.43 -6.35 7.70
CA ILE A 26 -3.53 -6.02 8.78
C ILE A 26 -2.55 -7.18 8.97
N SER A 27 -1.27 -6.90 8.81
CA SER A 27 -0.21 -7.82 9.21
C SER A 27 0.44 -7.34 10.49
N MET A 28 0.21 -8.09 11.57
CA MET A 28 0.87 -7.84 12.86
C MET A 28 2.34 -8.22 12.81
N GLU A 29 2.70 -9.24 12.02
CA GLU A 29 4.08 -9.72 11.85
C GLU A 29 4.95 -8.66 11.17
N TYR A 30 4.44 -8.02 10.12
CA TYR A 30 5.14 -6.95 9.41
C TYR A 30 4.82 -5.55 9.93
N GLY A 31 3.98 -5.44 10.97
CA GLY A 31 3.62 -4.17 11.59
C GLY A 31 3.04 -3.16 10.60
N THR A 32 2.09 -3.57 9.75
CA THR A 32 1.51 -2.70 8.73
C THR A 32 0.05 -3.05 8.45
N ALA A 33 -0.71 -2.06 7.98
CA ALA A 33 -2.01 -2.30 7.34
C ALA A 33 -2.05 -1.75 5.91
N ALA A 34 -2.90 -2.34 5.08
CA ALA A 34 -3.13 -1.89 3.72
C ALA A 34 -4.60 -2.01 3.32
N HIS A 35 -5.09 -1.08 2.52
CA HIS A 35 -6.44 -1.10 1.95
C HIS A 35 -6.50 -0.36 0.60
N SER A 36 -7.50 -0.69 -0.21
CA SER A 36 -7.84 0.12 -1.38
C SER A 36 -8.44 1.44 -0.91
N CYS A 37 -7.97 2.56 -1.46
CA CYS A 37 -8.35 3.91 -1.07
C CYS A 37 -9.87 4.10 -0.95
N CYS A 38 -10.32 4.62 0.20
CA CYS A 38 -11.74 4.71 0.55
C CYS A 38 -12.54 5.70 -0.32
N CYS A 39 -11.88 6.64 -1.01
CA CYS A 39 -12.55 7.48 -1.99
C CYS A 39 -13.01 6.69 -3.22
N GLY A 40 -12.39 5.52 -3.45
CA GLY A 40 -12.75 4.62 -4.52
C GLY A 40 -11.88 4.69 -5.78
N CYS A 41 -10.76 5.43 -5.77
CA CYS A 41 -9.88 5.48 -6.94
C CYS A 41 -9.18 4.14 -7.23
N GLY A 42 -9.17 3.20 -6.28
CA GLY A 42 -8.56 1.88 -6.44
C GLY A 42 -7.07 1.83 -6.12
N GLU A 43 -6.46 2.98 -5.80
CA GLU A 43 -5.07 3.05 -5.35
C GLU A 43 -4.87 2.36 -4.01
N GLU A 44 -3.72 1.70 -3.86
CA GLU A 44 -3.31 1.08 -2.61
C GLU A 44 -2.85 2.14 -1.60
N VAL A 45 -3.30 2.00 -0.37
CA VAL A 45 -2.90 2.83 0.76
C VAL A 45 -2.28 1.93 1.80
N VAL A 46 -1.02 2.21 2.18
CA VAL A 46 -0.27 1.48 3.20
C VAL A 46 -0.09 2.37 4.42
N THR A 47 -0.31 1.80 5.60
CA THR A 47 -0.19 2.46 6.89
C THR A 47 0.72 1.64 7.82
N PRO A 48 2.04 1.88 7.78
CA PRO A 48 2.99 1.23 8.66
C PRO A 48 2.76 1.62 10.12
N PHE A 49 2.94 0.67 11.03
CA PHE A 49 2.81 0.85 12.48
C PHE A 49 4.14 1.17 13.16
N THR A 50 5.02 1.89 12.46
CA THR A 50 6.29 2.29 13.06
C THR A 50 6.05 3.32 14.17
N PRO A 51 6.99 3.49 15.12
CA PRO A 51 6.84 4.45 16.22
C PRO A 51 6.56 5.91 15.81
N THR A 52 6.87 6.27 14.56
CA THR A 52 6.72 7.62 14.01
C THR A 52 5.59 7.76 12.99
N ASP A 53 4.93 6.68 12.60
CA ASP A 53 3.90 6.68 11.56
C ASP A 53 2.50 6.48 12.19
N TRP A 54 1.76 5.44 11.79
CA TRP A 54 0.42 5.17 12.30
C TRP A 54 0.44 4.28 13.55
N LYS A 55 -0.60 4.42 14.37
CA LYS A 55 -0.91 3.56 15.51
C LYS A 55 -2.26 2.91 15.25
N MET A 56 -2.32 1.62 15.55
CA MET A 56 -3.54 0.84 15.48
C MET A 56 -4.08 0.60 16.90
N THR A 57 -5.40 0.70 17.06
CA THR A 57 -6.09 0.14 18.22
C THR A 57 -7.08 -0.93 17.76
N PHE A 58 -7.13 -2.03 18.51
CA PHE A 58 -8.08 -3.12 18.30
C PHE A 58 -8.71 -3.47 19.65
N ASP A 59 -10.03 -3.41 19.74
CA ASP A 59 -10.80 -3.67 20.98
C ASP A 59 -11.40 -5.08 21.05
N GLY A 60 -10.98 -5.97 20.15
CA GLY A 60 -11.54 -7.33 20.01
C GLY A 60 -12.66 -7.42 18.96
N GLU A 61 -13.21 -6.29 18.52
CA GLU A 61 -14.30 -6.25 17.54
C GLU A 61 -13.97 -5.31 16.37
N THR A 62 -13.35 -4.17 16.64
CA THR A 62 -13.14 -3.11 15.64
C THR A 62 -11.73 -2.54 15.68
N VAL A 63 -11.28 -2.06 14.52
CA VAL A 63 -9.96 -1.44 14.35
C VAL A 63 -10.09 0.08 14.14
N SER A 64 -9.20 0.84 14.75
CA SER A 64 -8.99 2.27 14.46
C SER A 64 -7.53 2.55 14.12
N LEU A 65 -7.30 3.52 13.24
CA LEU A 65 -5.98 4.02 12.89
C LEU A 65 -5.84 5.50 13.25
N ASN A 66 -4.68 5.89 13.76
CA ASN A 66 -4.34 7.25 14.14
C ASN A 66 -2.86 7.53 13.83
N PRO A 67 -2.45 8.65 13.20
CA PRO A 67 -3.27 9.79 12.77
C PRO A 67 -4.18 9.49 11.58
N SER A 68 -4.80 10.53 11.03
CA SER A 68 -5.57 10.44 9.80
C SER A 68 -4.70 9.97 8.62
N ILE A 69 -5.35 9.56 7.54
CA ILE A 69 -4.73 9.11 6.30
C ILE A 69 -4.94 10.21 5.27
N GLY A 70 -3.87 10.93 4.93
CA GLY A 70 -3.85 11.95 3.88
C GLY A 70 -3.12 11.47 2.63
N ASN A 71 -3.85 11.29 1.53
CA ASN A 71 -3.32 10.76 0.28
C ASN A 71 -2.86 11.87 -0.68
N TRP A 72 -2.05 12.81 -0.18
CA TRP A 72 -1.67 14.03 -0.89
C TRP A 72 -0.78 13.81 -2.12
N THR A 73 -0.15 12.64 -2.23
CA THR A 73 0.63 12.21 -3.40
C THR A 73 -0.23 11.55 -4.49
N LEU A 74 -1.46 11.14 -4.15
CA LEU A 74 -2.40 10.54 -5.09
C LEU A 74 -3.23 11.63 -5.78
N ALA A 75 -3.66 11.36 -7.00
CA ALA A 75 -4.52 12.27 -7.76
C ALA A 75 -5.84 12.60 -7.03
N CYS A 76 -6.35 11.67 -6.21
CA CYS A 76 -7.60 11.87 -5.47
C CYS A 76 -7.48 12.82 -4.27
N ARG A 77 -6.26 13.05 -3.74
CA ARG A 77 -5.97 13.87 -2.55
C ARG A 77 -6.94 13.63 -1.38
N SER A 78 -7.42 12.40 -1.23
CA SER A 78 -8.42 12.06 -0.22
C SER A 78 -7.84 12.13 1.19
N HIS A 79 -8.68 12.51 2.16
CA HIS A 79 -8.29 12.61 3.56
C HIS A 79 -9.40 12.03 4.45
N TYR A 80 -9.05 11.08 5.31
CA TYR A 80 -10.01 10.41 6.19
C TYR A 80 -9.35 9.81 7.43
N VAL A 81 -10.19 9.49 8.42
CA VAL A 81 -9.83 8.75 9.63
C VAL A 81 -10.57 7.41 9.61
N ILE A 82 -9.88 6.33 9.99
CA ILE A 82 -10.52 5.03 10.24
C ILE A 82 -10.73 4.90 11.74
N LYS A 83 -11.98 4.89 12.20
CA LYS A 83 -12.34 4.79 13.62
C LYS A 83 -13.41 3.73 13.83
N ARG A 84 -13.07 2.68 14.58
CA ARG A 84 -13.93 1.51 14.84
C ARG A 84 -14.52 0.94 13.55
N GLY A 85 -13.67 0.72 12.54
CA GLY A 85 -14.07 0.28 11.20
C GLY A 85 -14.72 1.35 10.30
N ARG A 86 -15.18 2.48 10.84
CA ARG A 86 -15.82 3.54 10.06
C ARG A 86 -14.81 4.47 9.41
N VAL A 87 -15.06 4.85 8.15
CA VAL A 87 -14.28 5.85 7.43
C VAL A 87 -14.97 7.21 7.58
N ILE A 88 -14.29 8.12 8.28
CA ILE A 88 -14.77 9.47 8.55
C ILE A 88 -13.97 10.41 7.65
N GLU A 89 -14.65 11.07 6.71
CA GLU A 89 -14.04 12.08 5.83
C GLU A 89 -13.47 13.21 6.69
N ALA A 90 -12.19 13.53 6.48
CA ALA A 90 -11.51 14.63 7.12
C ALA A 90 -11.37 15.78 6.11
N GLY A 91 -11.49 17.02 6.58
CA GLY A 91 -11.42 18.19 5.71
C GLY A 91 -10.10 18.26 4.92
N PRO A 92 -10.08 18.86 3.72
CA PRO A 92 -8.87 18.97 2.93
C PRO A 92 -7.82 19.79 3.66
N TRP A 93 -6.54 19.46 3.44
CA TRP A 93 -5.42 20.28 3.89
C TRP A 93 -4.91 21.14 2.75
N THR A 94 -4.47 22.35 3.08
CA THR A 94 -3.71 23.20 2.17
C THR A 94 -2.31 22.62 1.94
N ASP A 95 -1.64 23.03 0.87
CA ASP A 95 -0.29 22.56 0.57
C ASP A 95 0.70 22.93 1.70
N GLU A 96 0.50 24.07 2.38
CA GLU A 96 1.29 24.47 3.55
C GLU A 96 1.06 23.52 4.74
N GLN A 97 -0.18 23.09 4.98
CA GLN A 97 -0.49 22.13 6.04
C GLN A 97 0.13 20.76 5.76
N VAL A 98 0.09 20.33 4.49
CA VAL A 98 0.74 19.09 4.04
C VAL A 98 2.26 19.17 4.22
N GLU A 99 2.90 20.27 3.84
CA GLU A 99 4.35 20.42 3.97
C GLU A 99 4.78 20.54 5.44
N ALA A 100 3.98 21.20 6.28
CA ALA A 100 4.22 21.26 7.72
C ALA A 100 4.16 19.87 8.38
N GLU A 101 3.21 19.02 7.98
CA GLU A 101 3.16 17.62 8.44
C GLU A 101 4.37 16.82 7.95
N ARG A 102 4.72 16.92 6.65
CA ARG A 102 5.91 16.25 6.11
C ARG A 102 7.20 16.67 6.82
N HIS A 103 7.32 17.94 7.18
CA HIS A 103 8.43 18.42 7.99
C HIS A 103 8.43 17.80 9.39
N ARG A 104 7.27 17.74 10.06
CA ARG A 104 7.12 17.07 11.37
C ARG A 104 7.48 15.58 11.29
N ASP A 105 7.00 14.86 10.28
CA ASP A 105 7.30 13.44 10.07
C ASP A 105 8.79 13.21 9.83
N ARG A 106 9.43 14.01 8.97
CA ARG A 106 10.89 13.93 8.74
C ARG A 106 11.67 14.18 10.03
N ALA A 107 11.29 15.19 10.81
CA ALA A 107 11.94 15.48 12.08
C ALA A 107 11.74 14.36 13.11
N ALA A 108 10.53 13.77 13.18
CA ALA A 108 10.24 12.65 14.07
C ALA A 108 11.08 11.41 13.70
N LYS A 109 11.15 11.07 12.41
CA LYS A 109 11.98 9.98 11.90
C LYS A 109 13.47 10.20 12.15
N ALA A 110 13.97 11.40 11.90
CA ALA A 110 15.37 11.75 12.16
C ALA A 110 15.72 11.62 13.65
N ARG A 111 14.84 12.08 14.56
CA ARG A 111 15.02 11.94 16.01
C ARG A 111 15.00 10.49 16.47
N PHE A 112 14.12 9.67 15.90
CA PHE A 112 13.92 8.29 16.33
C PHE A 112 15.01 7.34 15.80
N TYR A 113 15.36 7.44 14.52
CA TYR A 113 16.30 6.54 13.86
C TYR A 113 17.74 7.08 13.79
N GLY A 114 17.96 8.36 14.13
CA GLY A 114 19.28 9.00 13.99
C GLY A 114 19.73 9.20 12.54
N VAL A 115 18.82 9.03 11.57
CA VAL A 115 19.12 9.15 10.12
C VAL A 115 18.66 10.51 9.60
N THR A 116 19.60 11.26 9.03
CA THR A 116 19.34 12.50 8.29
C THR A 116 19.25 12.12 6.81
N GLU A 117 18.09 11.66 6.33
CA GLU A 117 17.62 11.66 4.92
C GLU A 117 16.36 10.75 4.81
N PRO A 118 15.35 11.04 3.95
CA PRO A 118 14.04 10.39 4.00
C PRO A 118 13.99 9.04 3.26
N HIS A 119 13.37 8.05 3.91
CA HIS A 119 12.72 6.95 3.19
C HIS A 119 11.52 7.57 2.43
N ALA A 120 11.60 7.66 1.11
CA ALA A 120 10.47 8.04 0.28
C ALA A 120 9.28 7.09 0.58
N PRO A 121 8.02 7.55 0.46
CA PRO A 121 6.92 6.61 0.37
C PRO A 121 7.28 5.63 -0.75
N VAL A 122 7.17 4.33 -0.47
CA VAL A 122 7.37 3.29 -1.48
C VAL A 122 6.24 3.46 -2.49
N ALA A 123 6.44 4.35 -3.46
CA ALA A 123 5.76 4.29 -4.71
C ALA A 123 6.25 3.01 -5.36
N THR A 124 5.43 1.96 -5.31
CA THR A 124 5.68 0.73 -6.06
C THR A 124 5.62 1.08 -7.53
N SER A 125 6.77 1.46 -8.09
CA SER A 125 7.01 1.38 -9.52
C SER A 125 6.90 -0.10 -9.88
N LEU A 126 5.77 -0.48 -10.47
CA LEU A 126 5.60 -1.78 -11.11
C LEU A 126 6.47 -1.81 -12.37
N GLU A 127 7.78 -1.95 -12.21
CA GLU A 127 8.62 -2.52 -13.26
C GLU A 127 8.36 -4.02 -13.28
N ALA A 128 7.41 -4.41 -14.13
CA ALA A 128 7.21 -5.78 -14.54
C ALA A 128 8.50 -6.31 -15.18
N LYS A 129 9.33 -6.98 -14.38
CA LYS A 129 10.35 -7.90 -14.89
C LYS A 129 9.64 -8.99 -15.70
N ARG A 130 9.55 -8.78 -17.00
CA ARG A 130 9.18 -9.81 -17.98
C ARG A 130 10.31 -10.82 -18.06
N SER A 131 10.32 -11.80 -17.16
CA SER A 131 11.19 -12.97 -17.25
C SER A 131 10.80 -13.78 -18.48
N LYS A 132 11.77 -14.02 -19.38
CA LYS A 132 11.61 -14.92 -20.51
C LYS A 132 11.29 -16.33 -20.00
N ALA A 133 10.22 -16.94 -20.52
CA ALA A 133 9.83 -18.31 -20.22
C ALA A 133 10.94 -19.30 -20.65
N PRO A 134 11.19 -20.38 -19.90
CA PRO A 134 12.14 -21.40 -20.30
C PRO A 134 11.58 -22.21 -21.48
N GLU A 135 12.43 -22.42 -22.49
CA GLU A 135 12.12 -23.21 -23.68
C GLU A 135 11.86 -24.68 -23.28
N GLY A 136 10.61 -25.11 -23.50
CA GLY A 136 10.17 -26.47 -23.27
C GLY A 136 10.86 -27.48 -24.20
N VAL A 137 11.11 -28.65 -23.62
CA VAL A 137 11.91 -29.80 -24.13
C VAL A 137 11.35 -30.50 -25.40
N VAL A 138 10.39 -29.93 -26.14
CA VAL A 138 9.76 -30.61 -27.30
C VAL A 138 10.14 -29.98 -28.64
N GLY A 139 11.45 -29.89 -28.89
CA GLY A 139 12.00 -29.47 -30.19
C GLY A 139 13.16 -30.32 -30.69
N ARG A 140 13.46 -31.45 -30.03
CA ARG A 140 14.68 -32.24 -30.29
C ARG A 140 14.47 -33.55 -31.06
N ILE A 141 13.27 -33.80 -31.60
CA ILE A 141 13.01 -34.95 -32.47
C ILE A 141 12.05 -34.51 -33.58
N VAL A 142 12.58 -34.09 -34.73
CA VAL A 142 12.10 -34.40 -36.10
C VAL A 142 13.02 -33.65 -37.08
N ARG A 143 13.46 -34.40 -38.10
CA ARG A 143 14.08 -33.95 -39.36
C ARG A 143 15.61 -34.03 -39.53
N TRP A 144 16.22 -35.03 -38.90
CA TRP A 144 16.93 -36.02 -39.73
C TRP A 144 15.86 -36.68 -40.62
N LEU A 145 15.67 -36.19 -41.86
CA LEU A 145 14.98 -36.80 -43.01
C LEU A 145 14.62 -35.70 -44.02
N THR A 146 15.57 -35.39 -44.91
CA THR A 146 15.42 -35.26 -46.38
C THR A 146 16.71 -34.63 -46.91
N GLY A 147 17.68 -35.46 -47.26
CA GLY A 147 18.72 -35.05 -48.21
C GLY A 147 18.13 -34.95 -49.61
N ALA A 148 18.70 -34.06 -50.43
CA ALA A 148 19.06 -34.27 -51.84
C ALA A 148 19.25 -32.92 -52.57
N ARG A 149 20.43 -32.76 -53.20
CA ARG A 149 20.70 -32.21 -54.55
C ARG A 149 20.15 -30.79 -54.84
N ARG A 150 20.94 -29.79 -55.24
CA ARG A 150 22.04 -29.70 -56.22
C ARG A 150 22.91 -28.49 -55.87
#